data_AF-A0A962XJN2-F1
#
_entry.id   AF-A0A962XJN2-F1
#
_cell.length_a   1.000
_cell.length_b   1.000
_cell.length_c   1.000
_cell.angle_alpha   90.00
_cell.angle_beta   90.00
_cell.angle_gamma   90.00
#
_symmetry.space_group_name_H-M   'P 1'
#
loop_
_entity.id
_entity.type
_entity.pdbx_description
1 polymer ?
#
loop_
_entity_poly.entity_id
_entity_poly.type
_entity_poly.pdbx_seq_one_letter_code
_entity_poly.pdbx_strand_id
1 'polypeptide(L)'
;MSGYCSQFYYDSHDWDAHHEYPDVSTVHLGQTVRAYLTFLSPQEHAEKVHLGKLFLIREGNKVVAYSVVLSVLDLEASAKRLRD
;
A
#
# COMPACT_ATOMS: atom_id res chain seq x y z
N MET A 1 15.68 5.05 -3.44
CA MET A 1 14.44 4.26 -3.27
C MET A 1 14.84 2.84 -2.97
N SER A 2 14.25 2.20 -1.95
CA SER A 2 14.67 0.86 -1.49
C SER A 2 14.24 -0.28 -2.44
N GLY A 3 13.41 -0.01 -3.45
CA GLY A 3 12.97 -1.02 -4.42
C GLY A 3 12.10 -2.14 -3.82
N TYR A 4 11.64 -1.98 -2.58
CA TYR A 4 10.81 -2.98 -1.91
C TYR A 4 9.39 -2.94 -2.45
N CYS A 5 9.00 -4.01 -3.14
CA CYS A 5 7.68 -4.23 -3.72
C CYS A 5 7.03 -5.40 -3.00
N SER A 6 6.28 -5.12 -1.95
CA SER A 6 5.48 -6.11 -1.23
C SER A 6 4.01 -6.01 -1.62
N GLN A 7 3.25 -7.03 -1.27
CA GLN A 7 1.85 -7.13 -1.65
C GLN A 7 0.97 -6.36 -0.66
N PHE A 8 0.14 -5.46 -1.18
CA PHE A 8 -0.94 -4.78 -0.48
C PHE A 8 -2.21 -5.64 -0.58
N TYR A 9 -2.52 -6.38 0.47
CA TYR A 9 -3.61 -7.35 0.47
C TYR A 9 -4.88 -6.80 1.13
N TYR A 10 -5.97 -6.78 0.39
CA TYR A 10 -7.30 -6.45 0.89
C TYR A 10 -8.38 -7.13 0.03
N ASP A 11 -9.59 -7.29 0.57
CA ASP A 11 -10.75 -7.87 -0.13
C ASP A 11 -10.43 -9.20 -0.87
N SER A 12 -9.62 -10.04 -0.23
CA SER A 12 -9.14 -11.33 -0.76
C SER A 12 -8.29 -11.26 -2.03
N HIS A 13 -7.63 -10.12 -2.27
CA HIS A 13 -6.79 -9.90 -3.45
C HIS A 13 -5.44 -9.29 -3.06
N ASP A 14 -4.35 -9.80 -3.65
CA ASP A 14 -3.00 -9.27 -3.51
C ASP A 14 -2.72 -8.26 -4.64
N TRP A 15 -2.26 -7.07 -4.27
CA TRP A 15 -1.92 -6.02 -5.22
C TRP A 15 -0.47 -5.62 -5.08
N ASP A 16 0.20 -5.36 -6.21
CA ASP A 16 1.55 -4.83 -6.18
C ASP A 16 1.52 -3.32 -5.89
N ALA A 17 2.31 -2.91 -4.90
CA ALA A 17 2.52 -1.51 -4.57
C ALA A 17 4.01 -1.25 -4.31
N HIS A 18 4.49 -0.09 -4.76
CA HIS A 18 5.81 0.39 -4.37
C HIS A 18 5.72 1.01 -2.97
N HIS A 19 6.61 0.60 -2.08
CA HIS A 19 6.65 1.10 -0.70
C HIS A 19 7.81 2.06 -0.48
N GLU A 20 7.52 3.17 0.19
CA GLU A 20 8.52 4.09 0.70
C GLU A 20 8.32 4.31 2.20
N TYR A 21 9.38 4.12 2.99
CA TYR A 21 9.37 4.31 4.43
C TYR A 21 10.14 5.60 4.75
N PRO A 22 9.46 6.75 4.96
CA PRO A 22 10.13 8.04 5.07
C PRO A 22 10.89 8.21 6.38
N ASP A 23 10.48 7.49 7.43
CA ASP A 23 10.97 7.70 8.79
C ASP A 23 12.18 6.81 9.13
N VAL A 24 12.45 5.78 8.32
CA VAL A 24 13.49 4.77 8.59
C VAL A 24 14.15 4.27 7.31
N SER A 25 15.44 3.95 7.38
CA SER A 25 16.17 3.31 6.27
C SER A 25 15.97 1.80 6.19
N THR A 26 15.54 1.16 7.28
CA THR A 26 15.26 -0.28 7.38
C THR A 26 14.14 -0.50 8.40
N VAL A 27 13.23 -1.42 8.09
CA VAL A 27 12.12 -1.80 8.98
C VAL A 27 12.47 -3.13 9.65
N HIS A 28 12.36 -3.18 10.98
CA HIS A 28 12.58 -4.40 11.76
C HIS A 28 11.27 -5.03 12.23
N LEU A 29 11.30 -6.34 12.54
CA LEU A 29 10.13 -7.05 13.08
C LEU A 29 9.67 -6.43 14.40
N GLY A 30 8.36 -6.25 14.55
CA GLY A 30 7.75 -5.63 15.74
C GLY A 30 7.78 -4.09 15.73
N GLN A 31 8.41 -3.47 14.74
CA GLN A 31 8.45 -2.01 14.61
C GLN A 31 7.17 -1.49 13.92
N THR A 32 6.55 -0.48 14.53
CA THR A 32 5.51 0.31 13.86
C THR A 32 6.16 1.41 13.05
N VAL A 33 5.86 1.47 11.76
CA VAL A 33 6.40 2.48 10.83
C VAL A 33 5.28 3.07 9.98
N ARG A 34 5.49 4.27 9.45
CA ARG A 34 4.65 4.81 8.38
C ARG A 34 5.25 4.43 7.03
N ALA A 35 4.38 4.25 6.04
CA ALA A 35 4.76 3.99 4.67
C ALA A 35 3.88 4.80 3.72
N TYR A 36 4.48 5.27 2.63
CA TYR A 36 3.75 5.72 1.45
C TYR A 36 3.71 4.59 0.44
N LEU A 37 2.51 4.31 -0.07
CA LEU A 37 2.28 3.24 -1.03
C LEU A 37 1.80 3.86 -2.35
N THR A 38 2.46 3.47 -3.44
CA THR A 38 2.09 3.86 -4.80
C THR A 38 1.64 2.63 -5.57
N PHE A 39 0.38 2.64 -6.01
CA PHE A 39 -0.22 1.53 -6.75
C PHE A 39 0.11 1.60 -8.23
N LEU A 40 0.35 0.44 -8.85
CA LEU A 40 0.54 0.33 -10.30
C LEU A 40 -0.78 0.42 -11.08
N SER A 41 -1.89 0.05 -10.45
CA SER A 41 -3.24 0.07 -11.02
C SER A 41 -4.20 0.93 -10.17
N PRO A 42 -3.96 2.25 -10.04
CA PRO A 42 -4.74 3.13 -9.16
C PRO A 42 -6.26 3.09 -9.41
N GLN A 43 -6.68 2.86 -10.65
CA GLN A 43 -8.09 2.70 -11.04
C GLN A 43 -8.80 1.53 -10.37
N GLU A 44 -8.08 0.47 -10.00
CA GLU A 44 -8.65 -0.71 -9.33
C GLU A 44 -8.91 -0.47 -7.84
N HIS A 45 -8.28 0.55 -7.27
CA HIS A 45 -8.30 0.88 -5.85
C HIS A 45 -9.18 2.09 -5.53
N ALA A 46 -9.48 2.91 -6.54
CA ALA A 46 -10.41 4.04 -6.41
C ALA A 46 -11.70 3.58 -5.72
N GLU A 47 -12.18 4.37 -4.75
CA GLU A 47 -13.36 4.09 -3.90
C GLU A 47 -13.24 2.87 -2.96
N LYS A 48 -12.34 1.91 -3.23
CA LYS A 48 -12.12 0.73 -2.38
C LYS A 48 -11.12 0.99 -1.27
N VAL A 49 -10.13 1.87 -1.49
CA VAL A 49 -9.13 2.28 -0.51
C VAL A 49 -9.53 3.63 0.08
N HIS A 50 -9.82 3.65 1.38
CA HIS A 50 -10.28 4.82 2.12
C HIS A 50 -9.65 4.88 3.51
N LEU A 51 -9.75 6.04 4.15
CA LEU A 51 -9.29 6.25 5.53
C LEU A 51 -9.83 5.16 6.46
N GLY A 52 -8.97 4.61 7.32
CA GLY A 52 -9.32 3.58 8.29
C GLY A 52 -9.46 2.17 7.71
N LYS A 53 -9.35 1.97 6.40
CA LYS A 53 -9.36 0.62 5.82
C LYS A 53 -8.20 -0.19 6.34
N LEU A 54 -8.50 -1.41 6.79
CA LEU A 54 -7.50 -2.39 7.19
C LEU A 54 -6.98 -3.13 5.96
N PHE A 55 -5.68 -3.41 5.96
CA PHE A 55 -5.03 -4.21 4.94
C PHE A 55 -3.85 -4.97 5.55
N LEU A 56 -3.36 -5.98 4.83
CA LEU A 56 -2.18 -6.75 5.22
C LEU A 56 -1.04 -6.45 4.25
N ILE A 57 0.19 -6.46 4.76
CA ILE A 57 1.37 -6.58 3.90
C ILE A 57 1.78 -8.03 3.84
N ARG A 58 1.96 -8.52 2.61
CA ARG A 58 2.33 -9.91 2.34
C ARG A 58 3.58 -10.02 1.49
N GLU A 59 4.31 -11.09 1.75
CA GLU A 59 5.40 -11.59 0.92
C GLU A 59 5.03 -13.00 0.47
N GLY A 60 4.43 -13.10 -0.72
CA GLY A 60 3.79 -14.33 -1.19
C GLY A 60 2.62 -14.72 -0.29
N ASN A 61 2.67 -15.93 0.28
CA ASN A 61 1.60 -16.42 1.15
C ASN A 61 1.77 -16.06 2.63
N LYS A 62 2.81 -15.29 2.98
CA LYS A 62 3.10 -14.93 4.37
C LYS A 62 2.63 -13.51 4.66
N VAL A 63 1.86 -13.34 5.73
CA VAL A 63 1.56 -12.02 6.31
C VAL A 63 2.77 -11.55 7.11
N VAL A 64 3.28 -10.36 6.78
CA VAL A 64 4.45 -9.75 7.44
C VAL A 64 4.10 -8.48 8.22
N ALA A 65 2.96 -7.83 7.92
CA ALA A 65 2.45 -6.73 8.72
C ALA A 65 0.92 -6.63 8.67
N TYR A 66 0.35 -6.10 9.75
CA TYR A 66 -1.03 -5.63 9.82
C TYR A 66 -1.03 -4.11 9.71
N SER A 67 -1.95 -3.54 8.95
CA SER A 67 -1.88 -2.12 8.61
C SER A 67 -3.25 -1.47 8.50
N VAL A 68 -3.25 -0.14 8.61
CA VAL A 68 -4.44 0.70 8.48
C VAL A 68 -4.11 1.91 7.62
N VAL A 69 -5.03 2.29 6.74
CA VAL A 69 -4.88 3.49 5.90
C VAL A 69 -5.05 4.73 6.77
N LEU A 70 -4.00 5.56 6.84
CA LEU A 70 -3.99 6.82 7.61
C LEU A 70 -4.39 8.03 6.77
N SER A 71 -4.18 7.99 5.46
CA SER A 71 -4.59 9.02 4.52
C SER A 71 -4.61 8.48 3.09
N VAL A 72 -5.41 9.11 2.23
CA VAL A 72 -5.41 8.89 0.78
C VAL A 72 -4.91 10.18 0.15
N LEU A 73 -3.84 10.11 -0.66
CA LEU A 73 -3.13 11.28 -1.16
C LEU A 73 -3.54 11.65 -2.59
N ASP A 74 -3.14 10.87 -3.60
CA ASP A 74 -3.36 11.18 -5.03
C ASP A 74 -4.09 10.05 -5.79
N LEU A 75 -4.81 9.19 -5.06
CA LEU A 75 -5.35 7.95 -5.65
C LEU A 75 -6.42 8.23 -6.71
N GLU A 76 -7.40 9.08 -6.40
CA GLU A 76 -8.50 9.37 -7.33
C GLU A 76 -8.02 10.08 -8.59
N ALA A 77 -7.11 11.06 -8.44
CA ALA A 77 -6.56 11.76 -9.59
C ALA A 77 -5.65 10.86 -10.42
N SER A 78 -4.85 9.97 -9.80
CA SER A 78 -4.08 8.94 -10.51
C SER A 78 -4.97 7.98 -11.28
N ALA A 79 -6.09 7.54 -10.68
CA ALA A 79 -7.06 6.67 -11.32
C ALA A 79 -7.72 7.33 -12.54
N LYS A 80 -8.03 8.63 -12.47
CA LYS A 80 -8.62 9.40 -13.57
C LYS A 80 -7.66 9.53 -14.76
N ARG A 81 -6.38 9.85 -14.50
CA ARG A 81 -5.35 10.03 -15.56
C ARG A 81 -5.12 8.81 -16.45
N LEU A 82 -5.48 7.60 -16.00
CA LEU A 82 -5.33 6.36 -16.78
C LEU A 82 -6.59 6.00 -17.59
N ARG A 83 -7.71 6.71 -17.40
CA ARG A 83 -8.96 6.48 -18.13
C ARG A 83 -9.10 7.38 -19.36
N ASP A 84 -8.28 8.41 -19.46
CA ASP A 84 -8.18 9.36 -20.59
C ASP A 84 -7.06 8.93 -21.55
#